data_AF-A0A9D8Z6K8-F1
#
_entry.id   AF-A0A9D8Z6K8-F1
#
_cell.length_a   1.000
_cell.length_b   1.000
_cell.length_c   1.000
_cell.angle_alpha   90.00
_cell.angle_beta   90.00
_cell.angle_gamma   90.00
#
_symmetry.space_group_name_H-M   'P 1'
#
loop_
_entity.id
_entity.type
_entity.pdbx_description
1 polymer ?
#
loop_
_entity_poly.entity_id
_entity_poly.type
_entity_poly.pdbx_seq_one_letter_code
_entity_poly.pdbx_strand_id
1 'polypeptide(L)'
;GEFQLNRTPWSAGMRYRENRTGRTGHEHFPGLLVPCIGCSNTAGEAYGFHYGWSGGHKMIAEELPDGRRQVQFGHAARMETRPAKRFESAPLYITYSASGLNGCAVAFQRHLRDRIVNWPKPAVPRPVHYNCWEAVYFDHSLPVLKDIAGRAADLGAERFVLDDGWFGQRDDDTRSLSDWEVDARKYPEGLDPLIRHVHGLGMSFGIWFEPEMINPDSDIHRAHPDWALGGEDQTLGRQQK
;
A
#
# COMPACT_ATOMS: atom_id res chain seq x y z
N GLY A 1 6.48 -6.96 -11.77
CA GLY A 1 5.38 -5.99 -11.77
C GLY A 1 4.25 -6.52 -10.94
N GLU A 2 3.58 -5.64 -10.21
CA GLU A 2 2.44 -5.94 -9.35
C GLU A 2 1.22 -6.37 -10.17
N PHE A 3 0.32 -7.12 -9.52
CA PHE A 3 -0.98 -7.53 -10.06
C PHE A 3 -0.94 -8.24 -11.42
N GLN A 4 0.19 -8.86 -11.78
CA GLN A 4 0.29 -9.68 -13.00
C GLN A 4 -0.58 -10.92 -12.87
N LEU A 5 -1.39 -11.17 -13.90
CA LEU A 5 -2.30 -12.31 -13.92
C LEU A 5 -1.53 -13.61 -14.15
N ASN A 6 -1.64 -14.54 -13.20
CA ASN A 6 -1.14 -15.90 -13.34
C ASN A 6 -2.33 -16.87 -13.34
N ARG A 7 -2.74 -17.31 -14.53
CA ARG A 7 -3.85 -18.24 -14.72
C ARG A 7 -3.33 -19.68 -14.71
N THR A 8 -3.94 -20.52 -13.88
CA THR A 8 -3.70 -21.97 -13.93
C THR A 8 -5.03 -22.70 -14.01
N PRO A 9 -5.09 -23.84 -14.72
CA PRO A 9 -6.22 -24.74 -14.62
C PRO A 9 -6.31 -25.32 -13.20
N TRP A 10 -7.48 -25.87 -12.86
CA TRP A 10 -7.61 -26.77 -11.72
C TRP A 10 -6.81 -28.04 -12.00
N SER A 11 -6.23 -28.60 -10.94
CA SER A 11 -5.52 -29.87 -10.95
C SER A 11 -5.77 -30.57 -9.62
N ALA A 12 -5.79 -31.91 -9.64
CA ALA A 12 -5.87 -32.71 -8.42
C ALA A 12 -4.79 -32.28 -7.42
N GLY A 13 -5.19 -32.15 -6.16
CA GLY A 13 -4.32 -31.67 -5.08
C GLY A 13 -4.42 -30.16 -4.83
N MET A 14 -3.54 -29.67 -3.96
CA MET A 14 -3.60 -28.32 -3.40
C MET A 14 -2.67 -27.35 -4.13
N ARG A 15 -3.23 -26.21 -4.56
CA ARG A 15 -2.46 -25.00 -4.82
C ARG A 15 -2.44 -24.13 -3.56
N TYR A 16 -1.24 -23.91 -3.04
CA TYR A 16 -0.99 -23.13 -1.84
C TYR A 16 -0.26 -21.83 -2.18
N ARG A 17 -0.71 -20.73 -1.60
CA ARG A 17 0.04 -19.46 -1.57
C ARG A 17 0.02 -18.92 -0.15
N GLU A 18 1.17 -18.54 0.36
CA GLU A 18 1.30 -17.95 1.68
C GLU A 18 2.27 -16.78 1.65
N ASN A 19 1.87 -15.71 2.32
CA ASN A 19 2.68 -14.56 2.56
C ASN A 19 2.99 -14.44 4.06
N ARG A 20 4.27 -14.50 4.41
CA ARG A 20 4.77 -14.41 5.80
C ARG A 20 5.53 -13.11 6.07
N THR A 21 5.52 -12.14 5.15
CA THR A 21 6.31 -10.90 5.26
C THR A 21 5.70 -9.84 6.18
N GLY A 22 4.64 -10.18 6.92
CA GLY A 22 3.97 -9.25 7.85
C GLY A 22 3.07 -8.21 7.20
N ARG A 23 3.09 -8.08 5.86
CA ARG A 23 2.27 -7.16 5.07
C ARG A 23 1.68 -7.84 3.85
N THR A 24 0.66 -7.27 3.23
CA THR A 24 0.34 -7.54 1.82
C THR A 24 1.50 -7.06 0.95
N GLY A 25 1.94 -7.91 0.03
CA GLY A 25 3.17 -7.68 -0.73
C GLY A 25 2.94 -7.51 -2.23
N HIS A 26 4.00 -7.12 -2.93
CA HIS A 26 4.02 -7.03 -4.40
C HIS A 26 3.89 -8.42 -5.05
N GLU A 27 4.24 -9.46 -4.28
CA GLU A 27 4.35 -10.84 -4.71
C GLU A 27 3.02 -11.59 -4.56
N HIS A 28 2.24 -11.25 -3.53
CA HIS A 28 1.10 -12.03 -3.06
C HIS A 28 -0.09 -11.12 -2.70
N PHE A 29 -0.92 -10.85 -3.70
CA PHE A 29 -2.24 -10.25 -3.51
C PHE A 29 -3.19 -11.26 -2.82
N PRO A 30 -3.87 -10.90 -1.71
CA PRO A 30 -4.78 -11.78 -0.97
C PRO A 30 -6.13 -11.98 -1.68
N GLY A 31 -6.11 -12.27 -2.98
CA GLY A 31 -7.31 -12.46 -3.79
C GLY A 31 -7.20 -13.58 -4.81
N LEU A 32 -8.36 -14.07 -5.25
CA LEU A 32 -8.49 -15.13 -6.23
C LEU A 32 -9.69 -14.83 -7.14
N LEU A 33 -9.50 -15.04 -8.44
CA LEU A 33 -10.58 -15.06 -9.42
C LEU A 33 -10.72 -16.48 -9.96
N VAL A 34 -11.94 -17.00 -10.00
CA VAL A 34 -12.28 -18.32 -10.52
C VAL A 34 -13.27 -18.14 -11.68
N PRO A 35 -12.77 -17.85 -12.90
CA PRO A 35 -13.61 -17.83 -14.09
C PRO A 35 -14.06 -19.25 -14.46
N CYS A 36 -15.35 -19.45 -14.72
CA CYS A 36 -15.87 -20.69 -15.29
C CYS A 36 -15.39 -20.88 -16.75
N ILE A 37 -15.59 -22.08 -17.29
CA ILE A 37 -15.22 -22.40 -18.67
C ILE A 37 -15.95 -21.43 -19.62
N GLY A 38 -15.22 -20.84 -20.57
CA GLY A 38 -15.76 -19.86 -21.52
C GLY A 38 -15.97 -18.45 -20.96
N CYS A 39 -15.70 -18.21 -19.67
CA CYS A 39 -15.80 -16.88 -19.09
C CYS A 39 -14.77 -15.91 -19.69
N SER A 40 -15.25 -14.70 -20.00
CA SER A 40 -14.46 -13.58 -20.49
C SER A 40 -14.60 -12.39 -19.53
N ASN A 41 -14.08 -11.22 -19.92
CA ASN A 41 -14.29 -10.01 -19.13
C ASN A 41 -15.77 -9.59 -19.07
N THR A 42 -16.55 -9.87 -20.11
CA THR A 42 -17.91 -9.32 -20.29
C THR A 42 -19.01 -10.38 -20.34
N ALA A 43 -18.67 -11.66 -20.32
CA ALA A 43 -19.65 -12.75 -20.40
C ALA A 43 -19.20 -13.99 -19.64
N GLY A 44 -20.16 -14.85 -19.30
CA GLY A 44 -19.93 -16.10 -18.58
C GLY A 44 -19.85 -15.92 -17.07
N GLU A 45 -19.66 -17.02 -16.36
CA GLU A 45 -19.72 -17.02 -14.90
C GLU A 45 -18.33 -16.88 -14.27
N ALA A 46 -18.24 -16.16 -13.16
CA ALA A 46 -17.01 -16.05 -12.38
C ALA A 46 -17.30 -15.86 -10.89
N TYR A 47 -16.39 -16.36 -10.07
CA TYR A 47 -16.32 -16.06 -8.65
C TYR A 47 -15.08 -15.21 -8.35
N GLY A 48 -15.20 -14.29 -7.40
CA GLY A 48 -14.09 -13.49 -6.91
C GLY A 48 -14.01 -13.56 -5.39
N PHE A 49 -12.79 -13.63 -4.88
CA PHE A 49 -12.48 -13.73 -3.45
C PHE A 49 -11.44 -12.68 -3.09
N HIS A 50 -11.60 -12.04 -1.92
CA HIS A 50 -10.62 -11.11 -1.36
C HIS A 50 -10.60 -11.25 0.16
N TYR A 51 -9.44 -11.58 0.72
CA TYR A 51 -9.25 -11.66 2.16
C TYR A 51 -8.91 -10.28 2.71
N GLY A 52 -9.78 -9.73 3.56
CA GLY A 52 -9.71 -8.38 4.11
C GLY A 52 -8.63 -8.19 5.16
N TRP A 53 -7.40 -8.60 4.86
CA TRP A 53 -6.27 -8.58 5.78
C TRP A 53 -5.02 -8.00 5.11
N SER A 54 -4.40 -7.03 5.76
CA SER A 54 -3.19 -6.38 5.28
C SER A 54 -1.89 -7.01 5.78
N GLY A 55 -1.97 -8.06 6.60
CA GLY A 55 -0.80 -8.75 7.15
C GLY A 55 -0.51 -10.09 6.46
N GLY A 56 0.25 -10.94 7.14
CA GLY A 56 0.54 -12.28 6.66
C GLY A 56 -0.73 -13.13 6.49
N HIS A 57 -0.87 -13.75 5.32
CA HIS A 57 -2.08 -14.46 4.90
C HIS A 57 -1.75 -15.69 4.07
N LYS A 58 -2.73 -16.58 3.90
CA LYS A 58 -2.64 -17.74 3.03
C LYS A 58 -3.92 -17.95 2.24
N MET A 59 -3.77 -18.58 1.08
CA MET A 59 -4.84 -19.05 0.21
C MET A 59 -4.57 -20.50 -0.19
N ILE A 60 -5.61 -21.32 -0.12
CA ILE A 60 -5.63 -22.71 -0.57
C ILE A 60 -6.73 -22.82 -1.63
N ALA A 61 -6.38 -23.37 -2.80
CA ALA A 61 -7.33 -23.82 -3.80
C ALA A 61 -7.03 -25.29 -4.10
N GLU A 62 -7.95 -26.19 -3.76
CA GLU A 62 -7.72 -27.64 -3.85
C GLU A 62 -8.85 -28.36 -4.58
N GLU A 63 -8.47 -29.29 -5.47
CA GLU A 63 -9.39 -30.29 -6.03
C GLU A 63 -9.19 -31.61 -5.27
N LEU A 64 -10.26 -32.05 -4.61
CA LEU A 64 -10.32 -33.26 -3.79
C LEU A 64 -10.39 -34.52 -4.68
N PRO A 65 -10.06 -35.72 -4.14
CA PRO A 65 -10.06 -36.97 -4.92
C PRO A 65 -11.40 -37.34 -5.55
N ASP A 66 -12.52 -36.83 -5.02
CA ASP A 66 -13.87 -37.05 -5.55
C ASP A 66 -14.31 -35.97 -6.54
N GLY A 67 -13.40 -35.08 -6.98
CA GLY A 67 -13.64 -34.02 -7.95
C GLY A 67 -14.26 -32.75 -7.35
N ARG A 68 -14.61 -32.73 -6.06
CA ARG A 68 -15.05 -31.49 -5.40
C ARG A 68 -13.89 -30.50 -5.31
N ARG A 69 -14.21 -29.21 -5.36
CA ARG A 69 -13.23 -28.12 -5.27
C ARG A 69 -13.51 -27.25 -4.05
N GLN A 70 -12.45 -26.84 -3.38
CA GLN A 70 -12.53 -25.94 -2.23
C GLN A 70 -11.54 -24.78 -2.35
N VAL A 71 -11.94 -23.64 -1.79
CA VAL A 71 -11.12 -22.44 -1.66
C VAL A 71 -11.15 -22.02 -0.20
N GLN A 72 -9.99 -21.80 0.40
CA GLN A 72 -9.85 -21.35 1.78
C GLN A 72 -8.90 -20.17 1.86
N PHE A 73 -9.18 -19.26 2.79
CA PHE A 73 -8.32 -18.13 3.15
C PHE A 73 -8.13 -18.09 4.66
N GLY A 74 -7.01 -17.52 5.10
CA GLY A 74 -6.77 -17.28 6.52
C GLY A 74 -5.47 -16.54 6.76
N HIS A 75 -5.15 -16.28 8.03
CA HIS A 75 -3.84 -15.77 8.41
C HIS A 75 -2.73 -16.78 8.08
N ALA A 76 -1.53 -16.27 7.83
CA ALA A 76 -0.36 -17.10 7.63
C ALA A 76 -0.08 -17.96 8.87
N ALA A 77 0.63 -19.07 8.67
CA ALA A 77 0.99 -19.97 9.73
C ALA A 77 1.87 -19.27 10.79
N ARG A 78 1.70 -19.69 12.05
CA ARG A 78 2.47 -19.22 13.21
C ARG A 78 2.34 -17.72 13.50
N MET A 79 1.27 -17.07 13.06
CA MET A 79 0.97 -15.68 13.45
C MET A 79 0.48 -15.60 14.92
N GLU A 80 -0.22 -16.63 15.39
CA GLU A 80 -0.67 -16.75 16.78
C GLU A 80 0.30 -17.65 17.57
N THR A 81 1.25 -17.05 18.29
CA THR A 81 2.32 -17.77 19.00
C THR A 81 2.05 -17.96 20.50
N ARG A 82 0.97 -17.37 21.02
CA ARG A 82 0.61 -17.40 22.43
C ARG A 82 -0.81 -17.97 22.62
N PRO A 83 -1.08 -18.68 23.73
CA PRO A 83 -2.43 -19.15 24.03
C PRO A 83 -3.44 -18.00 24.11
N ALA A 84 -4.61 -18.17 23.48
CA ALA A 84 -5.70 -17.22 23.51
C ALA A 84 -7.05 -17.93 23.74
N LYS A 85 -7.98 -17.27 24.43
CA LYS A 85 -9.34 -17.78 24.68
C LYS A 85 -10.35 -17.40 23.58
N ARG A 86 -9.99 -16.43 22.74
CA ARG A 86 -10.81 -15.94 21.62
C ARG A 86 -9.89 -15.71 20.44
N PHE A 87 -10.40 -16.07 19.27
CA PHE A 87 -9.77 -15.81 17.98
C PHE A 87 -10.86 -15.41 16.98
N GLU A 88 -10.53 -14.50 16.08
CA GLU A 88 -11.40 -14.04 15.01
C GLU A 88 -10.56 -13.90 13.74
N SER A 89 -11.02 -14.48 12.63
CA SER A 89 -10.35 -14.30 11.35
C SER A 89 -10.75 -12.98 10.71
N ALA A 90 -9.89 -12.43 9.86
CA ALA A 90 -10.30 -11.31 9.01
C ALA A 90 -11.48 -11.71 8.08
N PRO A 91 -12.31 -10.75 7.65
CA PRO A 91 -13.40 -11.01 6.72
C PRO A 91 -12.91 -11.58 5.39
N LEU A 92 -13.61 -12.59 4.88
CA LEU A 92 -13.47 -13.05 3.49
C LEU A 92 -14.62 -12.48 2.67
N TYR A 93 -14.30 -11.61 1.72
CA TYR A 93 -15.27 -11.06 0.78
C TYR A 93 -15.38 -11.96 -0.44
N ILE A 94 -16.60 -12.37 -0.79
CA ILE A 94 -16.88 -13.27 -1.92
C ILE A 94 -17.93 -12.62 -2.80
N THR A 95 -17.73 -12.68 -4.11
CA THR A 95 -18.72 -12.27 -5.11
C THR A 95 -18.88 -13.32 -6.20
N TYR A 96 -20.07 -13.38 -6.78
CA TYR A 96 -20.37 -14.12 -7.99
C TYR A 96 -20.81 -13.14 -9.07
N SER A 97 -20.51 -13.46 -10.33
CA SER A 97 -20.94 -12.74 -11.51
C SER A 97 -21.38 -13.73 -12.58
N ALA A 98 -22.55 -13.48 -13.18
CA ALA A 98 -23.01 -14.18 -14.39
C ALA A 98 -22.64 -13.42 -15.69
N SER A 99 -21.97 -12.28 -15.58
CA SER A 99 -21.67 -11.35 -16.68
C SER A 99 -20.16 -11.11 -16.85
N GLY A 100 -19.36 -12.15 -16.64
CA GLY A 100 -17.92 -12.14 -16.76
C GLY A 100 -17.18 -11.53 -15.57
N LEU A 101 -15.86 -11.41 -15.71
CA LEU A 101 -14.97 -10.87 -14.67
C LEU A 101 -15.28 -9.40 -14.30
N ASN A 102 -15.81 -8.62 -15.24
CA ASN A 102 -16.20 -7.22 -14.97
C ASN A 102 -17.31 -7.13 -13.92
N GLY A 103 -18.23 -8.10 -13.87
CA GLY A 103 -19.26 -8.12 -12.82
C GLY A 103 -18.66 -8.31 -11.43
N CYS A 104 -17.65 -9.18 -11.28
CA CYS A 104 -16.91 -9.32 -10.02
C CYS A 104 -16.17 -8.02 -9.65
N ALA A 105 -15.50 -7.40 -10.63
CA ALA A 105 -14.77 -6.15 -10.41
C ALA A 105 -15.71 -5.03 -9.94
N VAL A 106 -16.86 -4.84 -10.60
CA VAL A 106 -17.87 -3.85 -10.21
C VAL A 106 -18.42 -4.14 -8.82
N ALA A 107 -18.72 -5.40 -8.49
CA ALA A 107 -19.23 -5.77 -7.18
C ALA A 107 -18.24 -5.41 -6.06
N PHE A 108 -16.95 -5.76 -6.21
CA PHE A 108 -15.92 -5.40 -5.23
C PHE A 108 -15.71 -3.89 -5.14
N GLN A 109 -15.62 -3.19 -6.27
CA GLN A 109 -15.43 -1.74 -6.29
C GLN A 109 -16.58 -1.00 -5.60
N ARG A 110 -17.83 -1.43 -5.84
CA ARG A 110 -19.01 -0.88 -5.16
C ARG A 110 -19.00 -1.21 -3.68
N HIS A 111 -18.73 -2.45 -3.30
CA HIS A 111 -18.68 -2.82 -1.88
C HIS A 111 -17.63 -1.98 -1.12
N LEU A 112 -16.43 -1.85 -1.67
CA LEU A 112 -15.37 -1.03 -1.08
C LEU A 112 -15.81 0.44 -0.94
N ARG A 113 -16.34 1.03 -2.02
CA ARG A 113 -16.73 2.45 -2.06
C ARG A 113 -17.94 2.76 -1.19
N ASP A 114 -18.93 1.88 -1.18
CA ASP A 114 -20.25 2.14 -0.60
C ASP A 114 -20.32 1.67 0.86
N ARG A 115 -19.48 0.73 1.30
CA ARG A 115 -19.60 0.05 2.61
C ARG A 115 -18.36 0.04 3.48
N ILE A 116 -17.16 0.04 2.89
CA ILE A 116 -15.92 -0.08 3.66
C ILE A 116 -15.28 1.29 3.88
N VAL A 117 -15.09 2.07 2.81
CA VAL A 117 -14.40 3.35 2.92
C VAL A 117 -15.36 4.42 3.45
N ASN A 118 -14.98 5.06 4.55
CA ASN A 118 -15.60 6.30 4.99
C ASN A 118 -14.94 7.48 4.28
N TRP A 119 -15.69 8.18 3.43
CA TRP A 119 -15.19 9.34 2.69
C TRP A 119 -15.44 10.61 3.51
N PRO A 120 -14.41 11.35 3.94
CA PRO A 120 -14.62 12.60 4.68
C PRO A 120 -15.35 13.66 3.85
N LYS A 121 -15.15 13.64 2.52
CA LYS A 121 -15.75 14.56 1.56
C LYS A 121 -16.21 13.79 0.31
N PRO A 122 -17.31 13.00 0.37
CA PRO A 122 -17.69 12.07 -0.69
C PRO A 122 -18.06 12.76 -2.02
N ALA A 123 -18.51 14.01 -1.95
CA ALA A 123 -18.88 14.79 -3.13
C ALA A 123 -17.68 15.47 -3.83
N VAL A 124 -16.50 15.47 -3.22
CA VAL A 124 -15.32 16.15 -3.74
C VAL A 124 -14.45 15.13 -4.48
N PRO A 125 -14.18 15.32 -5.79
CA PRO A 125 -13.22 14.49 -6.52
C PRO A 125 -11.85 14.51 -5.84
N ARG A 126 -11.07 13.44 -6.02
CA ARG A 126 -9.67 13.43 -5.57
C ARG A 126 -8.87 14.43 -6.41
N PRO A 127 -7.99 15.23 -5.81
CA PRO A 127 -7.24 16.23 -6.55
C PRO A 127 -6.22 15.56 -7.48
N VAL A 128 -6.08 16.09 -8.69
CA VAL A 128 -4.92 15.87 -9.54
C VAL A 128 -3.71 16.48 -8.85
N HIS A 129 -2.73 15.64 -8.49
CA HIS A 129 -1.56 16.09 -7.76
C HIS A 129 -0.29 16.00 -8.60
N TYR A 130 0.65 16.91 -8.32
CA TYR A 130 2.04 16.82 -8.73
C TYR A 130 2.87 16.37 -7.52
N ASN A 131 3.66 15.31 -7.67
CA ASN A 131 4.58 14.82 -6.64
C ASN A 131 6.02 15.11 -7.10
N CYS A 132 6.85 15.68 -6.22
CA CYS A 132 8.20 16.12 -6.58
C CYS A 132 9.27 15.00 -6.57
N TRP A 133 8.95 13.78 -6.15
CA TRP A 133 9.91 12.70 -5.92
C TRP A 133 10.88 12.49 -7.09
N GLU A 134 10.42 12.10 -8.26
CA GLU A 134 11.32 11.83 -9.41
C GLU A 134 11.95 13.11 -10.00
N ALA A 135 11.44 14.29 -9.63
CA ALA A 135 11.96 15.56 -10.13
C ALA A 135 13.20 16.04 -9.37
N VAL A 136 13.28 15.77 -8.05
CA VAL A 136 14.38 16.26 -7.20
C VAL A 136 15.02 15.19 -6.31
N TYR A 137 14.39 14.03 -6.14
CA TYR A 137 14.73 13.04 -5.13
C TYR A 137 14.98 13.74 -3.78
N PHE A 138 16.19 13.64 -3.22
CA PHE A 138 16.54 14.23 -1.94
C PHE A 138 17.15 15.65 -2.03
N ASP A 139 17.44 16.14 -3.24
CA ASP A 139 18.12 17.44 -3.49
C ASP A 139 17.13 18.62 -3.41
N HIS A 140 16.58 18.82 -2.21
CA HIS A 140 15.57 19.84 -1.98
C HIS A 140 16.16 21.24 -1.94
N SER A 141 15.60 22.11 -2.78
CA SER A 141 15.89 23.53 -2.82
C SER A 141 14.58 24.30 -2.88
N LEU A 142 14.37 25.23 -1.94
CA LEU A 142 13.12 25.99 -1.85
C LEU A 142 12.81 26.77 -3.15
N PRO A 143 13.77 27.49 -3.79
CA PRO A 143 13.53 28.11 -5.10
C PRO A 143 13.09 27.14 -6.18
N VAL A 144 13.72 25.96 -6.25
CA VAL A 144 13.40 24.92 -7.25
C VAL A 144 12.00 24.37 -7.01
N LEU A 145 11.66 24.04 -5.75
CA LEU A 145 10.33 23.52 -5.40
C LEU A 145 9.22 24.54 -5.69
N LYS A 146 9.47 25.84 -5.46
CA LYS A 146 8.53 26.90 -5.84
C LYS A 146 8.36 27.02 -7.36
N ASP A 147 9.44 26.97 -8.13
CA ASP A 147 9.36 26.98 -9.60
C ASP A 147 8.56 25.78 -10.13
N ILE A 148 8.82 24.57 -9.63
CA ILE A 148 8.06 23.37 -9.97
C ILE A 148 6.58 23.53 -9.61
N ALA A 149 6.28 24.05 -8.41
CA ALA A 149 4.90 24.30 -7.98
C ALA A 149 4.18 25.30 -8.90
N GLY A 150 4.85 26.38 -9.30
CA GLY A 150 4.32 27.35 -10.27
C GLY A 150 3.96 26.69 -11.60
N ARG A 151 4.89 25.92 -12.18
CA ARG A 151 4.65 25.18 -13.43
C ARG A 151 3.52 24.16 -13.30
N ALA A 152 3.45 23.44 -12.18
CA ALA A 152 2.39 22.47 -11.92
C ALA A 152 1.02 23.16 -11.85
N ALA A 153 0.92 24.32 -11.20
CA ALA A 153 -0.30 25.12 -11.15
C ALA A 153 -0.72 25.60 -12.54
N ASP A 154 0.23 26.08 -13.36
CA ASP A 154 -0.03 26.51 -14.75
C ASP A 154 -0.57 25.37 -15.64
N LEU A 155 -0.18 24.12 -15.35
CA LEU A 155 -0.70 22.91 -16.00
C LEU A 155 -2.08 22.47 -15.46
N GLY A 156 -2.57 23.08 -14.38
CA GLY A 156 -3.84 22.77 -13.74
C GLY A 156 -3.77 21.72 -12.63
N ALA A 157 -2.61 21.53 -11.99
CA ALA A 157 -2.54 20.70 -10.79
C ALA A 157 -3.35 21.31 -9.64
N GLU A 158 -3.98 20.47 -8.82
CA GLU A 158 -4.84 20.87 -7.70
C GLU A 158 -4.15 20.61 -6.34
N ARG A 159 -3.03 19.89 -6.35
CA ARG A 159 -2.21 19.58 -5.18
C ARG A 159 -0.73 19.48 -5.54
N PHE A 160 0.12 20.04 -4.68
CA PHE A 160 1.55 19.78 -4.69
C PHE A 160 1.92 18.87 -3.51
N VAL A 161 2.65 17.78 -3.76
CA VAL A 161 3.11 16.83 -2.75
C VAL A 161 4.62 16.94 -2.59
N LEU A 162 5.06 17.30 -1.39
CA LEU A 162 6.45 17.19 -0.98
C LEU A 162 6.71 15.76 -0.52
N ASP A 163 7.58 15.07 -1.25
CA ASP A 163 7.93 13.66 -1.00
C ASP A 163 9.10 13.52 -0.01
N ASP A 164 9.73 12.34 0.08
CA ASP A 164 10.81 12.01 1.02
C ASP A 164 11.96 13.04 0.99
N GLY A 165 12.66 13.22 2.12
CA GLY A 165 13.81 14.13 2.24
C GLY A 165 13.57 15.44 2.99
N TRP A 166 12.36 15.69 3.49
CA TRP A 166 12.00 16.93 4.21
C TRP A 166 12.37 16.96 5.70
N PHE A 167 12.73 15.80 6.27
CA PHE A 167 12.89 15.58 7.71
C PHE A 167 14.30 15.13 8.09
N GLY A 168 14.65 15.28 9.37
CA GLY A 168 15.91 14.83 9.96
C GLY A 168 17.14 15.28 9.16
N GLN A 169 18.00 14.32 8.81
CA GLN A 169 19.12 14.51 7.89
C GLN A 169 18.97 13.64 6.63
N ARG A 170 17.75 13.58 6.09
CA ARG A 170 17.35 12.70 5.00
C ARG A 170 17.84 13.20 3.63
N ASP A 171 19.14 13.06 3.37
CA ASP A 171 19.80 13.40 2.10
C ASP A 171 19.87 12.20 1.12
N ASP A 172 19.54 11.01 1.61
CA ASP A 172 19.44 9.75 0.90
C ASP A 172 18.46 8.81 1.64
N ASP A 173 18.30 7.58 1.15
CA ASP A 173 17.42 6.55 1.72
C ASP A 173 18.03 5.77 2.90
N THR A 174 19.21 6.18 3.42
CA THR A 174 20.00 5.40 4.40
C THR A 174 19.73 5.76 5.86
N ARG A 175 19.19 6.96 6.15
CA ARG A 175 19.10 7.49 7.53
C ARG A 175 17.81 8.27 7.83
N SER A 176 17.59 8.59 9.10
CA SER A 176 16.55 9.52 9.60
C SER A 176 15.08 9.08 9.51
N LEU A 177 14.73 7.89 9.00
CA LEU A 177 13.36 7.39 9.19
C LEU A 177 13.03 7.33 10.69
N SER A 178 11.83 7.82 11.03
CA SER A 178 11.34 8.13 12.39
C SER A 178 11.74 9.49 12.99
N ASP A 179 12.72 10.20 12.46
CA ASP A 179 13.09 11.56 12.91
C ASP A 179 12.25 12.61 12.15
N TRP A 180 10.97 12.76 12.51
CA TRP A 180 9.97 13.55 11.77
C TRP A 180 10.05 15.08 11.97
N GLU A 181 11.19 15.59 12.43
CA GLU A 181 11.47 17.01 12.54
C GLU A 181 11.91 17.59 11.19
N VAL A 182 11.43 18.79 10.83
CA VAL A 182 11.80 19.45 9.57
C VAL A 182 13.31 19.72 9.53
N ASP A 183 13.97 19.34 8.44
CA ASP A 183 15.40 19.58 8.23
C ASP A 183 15.68 21.08 8.02
N ALA A 184 16.18 21.75 9.06
CA ALA A 184 16.51 23.18 9.03
C ALA A 184 17.65 23.53 8.04
N ARG A 185 18.45 22.56 7.59
CA ARG A 185 19.51 22.79 6.58
C ARG A 185 18.89 23.05 5.20
N LYS A 186 17.81 22.33 4.87
CA LYS A 186 17.02 22.48 3.64
C LYS A 186 15.94 23.56 3.78
N TYR A 187 15.36 23.67 4.97
CA TYR A 187 14.23 24.53 5.28
C TYR A 187 14.49 25.37 6.55
N PRO A 188 15.37 26.38 6.48
CA PRO A 188 15.76 27.18 7.65
C PRO A 188 14.60 27.96 8.27
N GLU A 189 13.54 28.22 7.50
CA GLU A 189 12.30 28.87 7.94
C GLU A 189 11.13 27.87 8.09
N GLY A 190 11.43 26.57 8.16
CA GLY A 190 10.45 25.49 8.10
C GLY A 190 9.81 25.35 6.71
N LEU A 191 8.73 24.55 6.64
CA LEU A 191 8.00 24.29 5.39
C LEU A 191 7.02 25.42 5.02
N ASP A 192 6.75 26.35 5.94
CA ASP A 192 5.79 27.44 5.79
C ASP A 192 5.97 28.26 4.50
N PRO A 193 7.20 28.67 4.10
CA PRO A 193 7.39 29.41 2.85
C PRO A 193 6.97 28.63 1.59
N LEU A 194 7.11 27.30 1.58
CA LEU A 194 6.66 26.45 0.47
C LEU A 194 5.15 26.28 0.52
N ILE A 195 4.60 25.94 1.70
CA ILE A 195 3.16 25.74 1.90
C ILE A 195 2.37 26.98 1.51
N ARG A 196 2.81 28.17 1.96
CA ARG A 196 2.16 29.45 1.61
C ARG A 196 2.24 29.74 0.11
N HIS A 197 3.35 29.41 -0.54
CA HIS A 197 3.49 29.56 -1.99
C HIS A 197 2.51 28.65 -2.74
N VAL A 198 2.46 27.37 -2.39
CA VAL A 198 1.52 26.38 -2.97
C VAL A 198 0.06 26.81 -2.78
N HIS A 199 -0.32 27.24 -1.58
CA HIS A 199 -1.66 27.76 -1.31
C HIS A 199 -1.94 29.06 -2.07
N GLY A 200 -0.95 29.95 -2.23
CA GLY A 200 -1.05 31.18 -3.02
C GLY A 200 -1.29 30.93 -4.51
N LEU A 201 -0.88 29.77 -5.02
CA LEU A 201 -1.19 29.28 -6.37
C LEU A 201 -2.56 28.59 -6.48
N GLY A 202 -3.34 28.52 -5.40
CA GLY A 202 -4.65 27.88 -5.38
C GLY A 202 -4.63 26.35 -5.25
N MET A 203 -3.47 25.74 -5.00
CA MET A 203 -3.31 24.30 -4.80
C MET A 203 -3.38 23.91 -3.33
N SER A 204 -3.74 22.65 -3.04
CA SER A 204 -3.54 22.05 -1.70
C SER A 204 -2.11 21.53 -1.52
N PHE A 205 -1.62 21.46 -0.28
CA PHE A 205 -0.32 20.86 0.05
C PHE A 205 -0.47 19.43 0.59
N GLY A 206 0.36 18.51 0.11
CA GLY A 206 0.51 17.15 0.63
C GLY A 206 1.94 16.89 1.08
N ILE A 207 2.11 15.95 2.02
CA ILE A 207 3.41 15.61 2.61
C ILE A 207 3.52 14.09 2.77
N TRP A 208 4.71 13.57 2.54
CA TRP A 208 5.03 12.15 2.66
C TRP A 208 5.45 11.77 4.07
N PHE A 209 5.08 10.55 4.50
CA PHE A 209 5.51 9.92 5.74
C PHE A 209 5.64 8.40 5.54
N GLU A 210 6.61 7.79 6.23
CA GLU A 210 6.78 6.33 6.35
C GLU A 210 6.88 5.94 7.83
N PRO A 211 5.76 6.00 8.58
CA PRO A 211 5.76 5.96 10.04
C PRO A 211 6.06 4.58 10.64
N GLU A 212 6.00 3.53 9.83
CA GLU A 212 6.22 2.14 10.26
C GLU A 212 7.71 1.73 10.22
N MET A 213 8.60 2.61 9.75
CA MET A 213 10.02 2.33 9.55
C MET A 213 10.92 3.17 10.45
N ILE A 214 12.09 2.61 10.76
CA ILE A 214 13.11 3.25 11.58
C ILE A 214 14.50 2.93 11.00
N ASN A 215 15.34 3.95 10.83
CA ASN A 215 16.73 3.72 10.42
C ASN A 215 17.61 3.48 11.66
N PRO A 216 18.62 2.59 11.59
CA PRO A 216 19.62 2.46 12.65
C PRO A 216 20.35 3.79 12.93
N ASP A 217 20.65 4.56 11.88
CA ASP A 217 21.11 5.95 11.98
C ASP A 217 19.91 6.92 12.01
N SER A 218 19.24 6.97 13.17
CA SER A 218 18.24 7.97 13.52
C SER A 218 18.34 8.29 15.01
N ASP A 219 17.90 9.48 15.41
CA ASP A 219 17.85 9.86 16.83
C ASP A 219 16.84 9.00 17.59
N ILE A 220 15.69 8.69 16.99
CA ILE A 220 14.69 7.80 17.59
C ILE A 220 15.25 6.40 17.82
N HIS A 221 16.00 5.82 16.88
CA HIS A 221 16.59 4.50 17.09
C HIS A 221 17.66 4.50 18.18
N ARG A 222 18.50 5.54 18.25
CA ARG A 222 19.49 5.69 19.33
C ARG A 222 18.83 5.76 20.70
N ALA A 223 17.68 6.44 20.81
CA ALA A 223 16.93 6.56 22.05
C ALA A 223 16.14 5.29 22.40
N HIS A 224 15.61 4.59 21.39
CA HIS A 224 14.69 3.45 21.53
C HIS A 224 15.06 2.29 20.60
N PRO A 225 16.23 1.65 20.77
CA PRO A 225 16.64 0.54 19.91
C PRO A 225 15.70 -0.67 20.02
N ASP A 226 14.99 -0.81 21.14
CA ASP A 226 14.02 -1.88 21.40
C ASP A 226 12.71 -1.73 20.60
N TRP A 227 12.47 -0.59 19.95
CA TRP A 227 11.29 -0.40 19.09
C TRP A 227 11.44 -1.04 17.71
N ALA A 228 12.68 -1.29 17.27
CA ALA A 228 12.93 -2.01 16.04
C ALA A 228 12.51 -3.48 16.18
N LEU A 229 11.63 -3.94 15.28
CA LEU A 229 11.23 -5.36 15.23
C LEU A 229 12.33 -6.16 14.53
N GLY A 230 12.78 -7.26 15.15
CA GLY A 230 13.70 -8.23 14.54
C GLY A 230 14.93 -8.51 15.40
N GLY A 231 15.79 -9.42 14.92
CA GLY A 231 17.12 -9.60 15.50
C GLY A 231 18.08 -8.52 14.99
N GLU A 232 19.19 -8.29 15.70
CA GLU A 232 20.24 -7.34 15.28
C GLU A 232 20.88 -7.70 13.93
N ASP A 233 20.81 -8.98 13.55
CA ASP A 233 21.34 -9.52 12.29
C ASP A 233 20.32 -9.49 11.14
N GLN A 234 19.15 -8.86 11.33
CA GLN A 234 18.15 -8.79 10.28
C GLN A 234 18.65 -8.05 9.05
N THR A 235 18.31 -8.58 7.88
CA THR A 235 18.60 -7.88 6.63
C THR A 235 17.76 -6.61 6.57
N LEU A 236 18.43 -5.47 6.50
CA LEU A 236 17.79 -4.16 6.42
C LEU A 236 17.04 -4.00 5.09
N GLY A 237 16.05 -3.11 5.08
CA GLY A 237 15.36 -2.69 3.87
C GLY A 237 16.33 -2.15 2.82
N ARG A 238 15.84 -1.97 1.58
CA ARG A 238 16.67 -1.46 0.47
C ARG A 238 17.36 -0.16 0.91
N GLN A 239 18.70 -0.18 0.88
CA GLN A 239 19.58 0.94 1.24
C GLN A 239 19.45 1.50 2.66
N GLN A 240 18.73 0.85 3.58
CA GLN A 240 18.60 1.32 4.97
C GLN A 240 19.82 0.94 5.86
N LYS A 241 21.02 0.87 5.28
CA LYS A 241 22.25 0.45 5.96
C LYS A 241 22.89 1.55 6.76
#